data_AF-A0A227J965-F1
#
_entry.id   AF-A0A227J965-F1
#
_cell.length_a   1.000
_cell.length_b   1.000
_cell.length_c   1.000
_cell.angle_alpha   90.00
_cell.angle_beta   90.00
_cell.angle_gamma   90.00
#
_symmetry.space_group_name_H-M   'P 1'
#
loop_
_entity.id
_entity.type
_entity.pdbx_description
1 polymer ?
#
loop_
_entity_poly.entity_id
_entity_poly.type
_entity_poly.pdbx_seq_one_letter_code
_entity_poly.pdbx_strand_id
1 'polypeptide(L)'
;MSEDVSKNLSETLFVKHKQAKETSALTQYMPTSKKILDDREQQEDRAWYRHLRRLQWAWQGLSPIEMEGVLSRIASSTHSRTHDDWLDTVMGYHSGNWTFEWIKLGMEHQRRANDLKGEDAADELFTASLCFSIAGYPHLKNDNLALQAQVLANKAYSEGAEKTQYTIKQIEVPYQKRKIIANLHLPRTDKQLPVVMVSAGLDSLQTDM
;
A
#
# COMPACT_ATOMS: atom_id res chain seq x y z
N MET A 1 11.77 -31.75 -17.69
CA MET A 1 10.46 -31.43 -17.08
C MET A 1 10.59 -30.02 -16.53
N SER A 2 10.32 -29.02 -17.36
CA SER A 2 10.32 -27.61 -16.96
C SER A 2 9.08 -27.38 -16.11
N GLU A 3 9.29 -27.21 -14.81
CA GLU A 3 8.24 -26.80 -13.87
C GLU A 3 7.69 -25.45 -14.32
N ASP A 4 6.42 -25.46 -14.73
CA ASP A 4 5.65 -24.26 -14.98
C ASP A 4 5.44 -23.59 -13.61
N VAL A 5 6.38 -22.71 -13.25
CA VAL A 5 6.28 -21.85 -12.06
C VAL A 5 4.98 -21.08 -12.22
N SER A 6 3.97 -21.46 -11.43
CA SER A 6 2.67 -20.81 -11.36
C SER A 6 2.86 -19.30 -11.35
N LYS A 7 2.60 -18.65 -12.50
CA LYS A 7 2.73 -17.20 -12.64
C LYS A 7 1.84 -16.57 -11.59
N ASN A 8 2.45 -15.90 -10.62
CA ASN A 8 1.72 -15.15 -9.62
C ASN A 8 0.83 -14.13 -10.35
N LEU A 9 -0.46 -14.12 -10.04
CA LEU A 9 -1.47 -13.30 -10.72
C LEU A 9 -1.10 -11.81 -10.68
N SER A 10 -0.39 -11.39 -9.62
CA SER A 10 0.18 -10.05 -9.49
C SER A 10 1.23 -9.74 -10.56
N GLU A 11 2.13 -10.66 -10.90
CA GLU A 11 3.13 -10.44 -11.96
C GLU A 11 2.48 -10.27 -13.33
N THR A 12 1.29 -10.85 -13.53
CA THR A 12 0.48 -10.72 -14.75
C THR A 12 -0.22 -9.36 -14.81
N LEU A 13 -0.72 -8.85 -13.69
CA LEU A 13 -1.34 -7.52 -13.60
C LEU A 13 -0.31 -6.39 -13.83
N PHE A 14 0.95 -6.62 -13.48
CA PHE A 14 2.04 -5.62 -13.54
C PHE A 14 3.04 -5.83 -14.70
N VAL A 15 2.69 -6.63 -15.72
CA VAL A 15 3.60 -6.97 -16.84
C VAL A 15 4.20 -5.74 -17.52
N LYS A 16 3.47 -4.64 -17.62
CA LYS A 16 3.96 -3.37 -18.23
C LYS A 16 4.95 -2.60 -17.36
N HIS A 17 5.12 -2.99 -16.10
CA HIS A 17 5.91 -2.28 -15.09
C HIS A 17 7.03 -3.13 -14.48
N LYS A 18 7.41 -4.26 -15.11
CA LYS A 18 8.51 -5.11 -14.61
C LYS A 18 9.83 -4.35 -14.41
N GLN A 19 10.09 -3.34 -15.24
CA GLN A 19 11.27 -2.45 -15.15
C GLN A 19 10.91 -1.05 -14.61
N ALA A 20 9.87 -0.93 -13.78
CA ALA A 20 9.59 0.34 -13.11
C ALA A 20 10.82 0.77 -12.30
N LYS A 21 11.15 2.07 -12.35
CA LYS A 21 12.19 2.64 -11.50
C LYS A 21 11.79 2.44 -10.05
N GLU A 22 12.75 2.01 -9.24
CA GLU A 22 12.59 1.78 -7.82
C GLU A 22 12.34 3.11 -7.08
N THR A 23 11.51 3.07 -6.04
CA THR A 23 10.96 4.24 -5.33
C THR A 23 12.03 5.22 -4.85
N SER A 24 13.12 4.73 -4.23
CA SER A 24 14.18 5.59 -3.69
C SER A 24 14.95 6.36 -4.78
N ALA A 25 14.93 5.88 -6.03
CA ALA A 25 15.57 6.52 -7.19
C ALA A 25 14.68 7.51 -7.96
N LEU A 26 13.41 7.68 -7.57
CA LEU A 26 12.45 8.47 -8.34
C LEU A 26 12.66 9.98 -8.22
N THR A 27 12.98 10.47 -7.02
CA THR A 27 13.12 11.89 -6.76
C THR A 27 14.47 12.38 -7.29
N GLN A 28 14.42 13.37 -8.18
CA GLN A 28 15.63 13.99 -8.72
C GLN A 28 16.07 15.12 -7.80
N TYR A 29 17.34 15.09 -7.39
CA TYR A 29 17.96 16.11 -6.56
C TYR A 29 19.05 16.84 -7.36
N MET A 30 19.22 18.13 -7.09
CA MET A 30 20.39 18.85 -7.57
C MET A 30 21.66 18.21 -6.98
N PRO A 31 22.82 18.22 -7.69
CA PRO A 31 24.05 17.59 -7.20
C PRO A 31 24.46 18.05 -5.79
N THR A 32 24.28 19.33 -5.47
CA THR A 32 24.56 19.89 -4.14
C THR A 32 23.64 19.32 -3.07
N SER A 33 22.35 19.12 -3.37
CA SER A 33 21.40 18.50 -2.45
C SER A 33 21.65 17.00 -2.30
N LYS A 34 22.01 16.29 -3.39
CA LYS A 34 22.32 14.86 -3.33
C LYS A 34 23.52 14.60 -2.42
N LYS A 35 24.58 15.42 -2.51
CA LYS A 35 25.72 15.34 -1.59
C LYS A 35 25.31 15.47 -0.12
N ILE A 36 24.43 16.41 0.21
CA ILE A 36 23.92 16.57 1.59
C ILE A 36 23.15 15.33 2.06
N LEU A 37 22.40 14.68 1.17
CA LEU A 37 21.70 13.44 1.49
C LEU A 37 22.70 12.31 1.71
N ASP A 38 23.67 12.13 0.81
CA ASP A 38 24.70 11.10 0.94
C ASP A 38 25.50 11.26 2.25
N ASP A 39 25.88 12.49 2.60
CA ASP A 39 26.59 12.79 3.85
C ASP A 39 25.73 12.46 5.10
N ARG A 40 24.41 12.66 5.03
CA ARG A 40 23.48 12.28 6.11
C ARG A 40 23.28 10.78 6.19
N GLU A 41 23.19 10.11 5.05
CA GLU A 41 23.02 8.66 4.97
C GLU A 41 24.22 7.93 5.57
N GLN A 42 25.43 8.45 5.41
CA GLN A 42 26.63 7.91 6.08
C GLN A 42 26.64 8.12 7.60
N GLN A 43 25.86 9.07 8.12
CA GLN A 43 25.76 9.35 9.55
C GLN A 43 24.58 8.61 10.22
N GLU A 44 23.54 8.30 9.44
CA GLU A 44 22.34 7.60 9.90
C GLU A 44 22.48 6.10 9.64
N ASP A 45 22.65 5.30 10.70
CA ASP A 45 22.66 3.83 10.63
C ASP A 45 21.22 3.29 10.45
N ARG A 46 20.64 3.50 9.26
CA ARG A 46 19.29 3.06 8.89
C ARG A 46 19.34 1.99 7.80
N ALA A 47 18.74 0.84 8.10
CA ALA A 47 18.65 -0.29 7.15
C ALA A 47 17.45 -0.20 6.18
N TRP A 48 16.63 0.85 6.27
CA TRP A 48 15.41 1.02 5.46
C TRP A 48 15.36 2.43 4.88
N TYR A 49 14.99 2.51 3.60
CA TYR A 49 14.66 3.78 2.95
C TYR A 49 13.35 4.35 3.51
N ARG A 50 12.32 3.51 3.59
CA ARG A 50 11.03 3.86 4.20
C ARG A 50 11.13 3.90 5.72
N HIS A 51 10.44 4.86 6.33
CA HIS A 51 10.20 4.83 7.76
C HIS A 51 9.16 3.75 8.09
N LEU A 52 9.58 2.66 8.73
CA LEU A 52 8.67 1.55 9.07
C LEU A 52 7.72 1.92 10.20
N ARG A 53 6.42 1.90 9.91
CA ARG A 53 5.36 2.25 10.87
C ARG A 53 4.69 1.01 11.45
N ARG A 54 5.49 0.01 11.87
CA ARG A 54 4.99 -1.31 12.32
C ARG A 54 3.83 -1.22 13.31
N LEU A 55 3.99 -0.43 14.37
CA LEU A 55 2.96 -0.26 15.40
C LEU A 55 1.70 0.42 14.86
N GLN A 56 1.85 1.40 13.96
CA GLN A 56 0.72 2.08 13.34
C GLN A 56 -0.05 1.13 12.42
N TRP A 57 0.64 0.37 11.56
CA TRP A 57 0.00 -0.59 10.67
C TRP A 57 -0.71 -1.70 11.44
N ALA A 58 -0.15 -2.13 12.57
CA ALA A 58 -0.81 -3.07 13.47
C ALA A 58 -2.07 -2.46 14.11
N TRP A 59 -2.00 -1.20 14.55
CA TRP A 59 -3.16 -0.47 15.08
C TRP A 59 -4.26 -0.28 14.03
N GLN A 60 -3.90 -0.09 12.76
CA GLN A 60 -4.83 0.03 11.62
C GLN A 60 -5.47 -1.30 11.21
N GLY A 61 -5.09 -2.43 11.82
CA GLY A 61 -5.74 -3.73 11.64
C GLY A 61 -4.88 -4.81 10.99
N LEU A 62 -3.62 -4.52 10.64
CA LEU A 62 -2.74 -5.52 10.04
C LEU A 62 -2.14 -6.47 11.09
N SER A 63 -2.20 -7.77 10.83
CA SER A 63 -1.57 -8.77 11.71
C SER A 63 -0.05 -8.57 11.82
N PRO A 64 0.52 -8.44 13.03
CA PRO A 64 1.97 -8.34 13.21
C PRO A 64 2.73 -9.55 12.65
N ILE A 65 2.12 -10.75 12.66
CA ILE A 65 2.76 -11.97 12.15
C ILE A 65 2.87 -11.92 10.62
N GLU A 66 1.80 -11.53 9.93
CA GLU A 66 1.81 -11.42 8.47
C GLU A 66 2.71 -10.26 8.01
N MET A 67 2.69 -9.14 8.74
CA MET A 67 3.58 -7.99 8.53
C MET A 67 5.05 -8.39 8.62
N GLU A 68 5.49 -9.06 9.69
CA GLU A 68 6.87 -9.50 9.81
C GLU A 68 7.22 -10.58 8.78
N GLY A 69 6.26 -11.40 8.35
CA GLY A 69 6.42 -12.30 7.21
C GLY A 69 6.75 -11.57 5.90
N VAL A 70 6.05 -10.47 5.61
CA VAL A 70 6.32 -9.60 4.44
C VAL A 70 7.68 -8.93 4.58
N LEU A 71 7.94 -8.26 5.71
CA LEU A 71 9.19 -7.53 5.94
C LEU A 71 10.41 -8.45 5.91
N SER A 72 10.28 -9.69 6.41
CA SER A 72 11.35 -10.69 6.33
C SER A 72 11.68 -11.06 4.89
N ARG A 73 10.69 -11.27 4.01
CA ARG A 73 10.92 -11.56 2.58
C ARG A 73 11.60 -10.41 1.85
N ILE A 74 11.23 -9.17 2.17
CA ILE A 74 11.87 -7.97 1.64
C ILE A 74 13.34 -7.90 2.09
N ALA A 75 13.57 -8.02 3.40
CA ALA A 75 14.90 -7.92 4.00
C ALA A 75 15.84 -9.04 3.56
N SER A 76 15.35 -10.27 3.48
CA SER A 76 16.17 -11.45 3.12
C SER A 76 16.37 -11.63 1.61
N SER A 77 15.82 -10.74 0.77
CA SER A 77 15.95 -10.85 -0.68
C SER A 77 17.42 -10.76 -1.12
N THR A 78 17.82 -11.66 -2.01
CA THR A 78 19.15 -11.66 -2.66
C THR A 78 19.15 -10.92 -4.00
N HIS A 79 18.03 -10.33 -4.41
CA HIS A 79 17.94 -9.54 -5.63
C HIS A 79 18.64 -8.19 -5.49
N SER A 80 19.07 -7.63 -6.61
CA SER A 80 19.76 -6.34 -6.65
C SER A 80 18.90 -5.21 -6.11
N ARG A 81 19.53 -4.35 -5.32
CA ARG A 81 18.92 -3.16 -4.72
C ARG A 81 19.45 -1.90 -5.41
N THR A 82 18.68 -0.82 -5.31
CA THR A 82 19.15 0.50 -5.73
C THR A 82 20.25 1.00 -4.79
N HIS A 83 20.05 0.76 -3.48
CA HIS A 83 21.02 1.01 -2.44
C HIS A 83 21.15 -0.26 -1.60
N ASP A 84 22.32 -0.90 -1.60
CA ASP A 84 22.52 -2.19 -0.93
C ASP A 84 22.29 -2.12 0.60
N ASP A 85 22.52 -0.95 1.20
CA ASP A 85 22.28 -0.70 2.64
C ASP A 85 20.78 -0.54 2.99
N TRP A 86 19.91 -0.34 2.01
CA TRP A 86 18.46 -0.18 2.23
C TRP A 86 17.68 -1.39 1.75
N LEU A 87 17.23 -2.18 2.73
CA LEU A 87 16.61 -3.48 2.55
C LEU A 87 15.38 -3.47 1.62
N ASP A 88 14.59 -2.39 1.64
CA ASP A 88 13.35 -2.23 0.85
C ASP A 88 13.53 -1.68 -0.57
N THR A 89 14.77 -1.56 -1.06
CA THR A 89 15.04 -0.98 -2.39
C THR A 89 15.36 -1.99 -3.48
N VAL A 90 14.84 -3.22 -3.35
CA VAL A 90 14.92 -4.22 -4.42
C VAL A 90 14.25 -3.68 -5.68
N MET A 91 14.99 -3.67 -6.78
CA MET A 91 14.55 -3.08 -8.05
C MET A 91 13.56 -3.98 -8.79
N GLY A 92 12.65 -3.38 -9.55
CA GLY A 92 11.69 -4.10 -10.38
C GLY A 92 10.52 -4.71 -9.60
N TYR A 93 9.51 -5.22 -10.32
CA TYR A 93 8.32 -5.82 -9.72
C TYR A 93 8.42 -7.36 -9.68
N HIS A 94 9.07 -7.87 -8.63
CA HIS A 94 9.22 -9.31 -8.35
C HIS A 94 9.51 -9.55 -6.85
N SER A 95 9.74 -10.80 -6.46
CA SER A 95 10.03 -11.18 -5.07
C SER A 95 11.10 -10.30 -4.42
N GLY A 96 10.84 -9.86 -3.19
CA GLY A 96 11.68 -8.96 -2.41
C GLY A 96 11.43 -7.48 -2.65
N ASN A 97 10.76 -7.08 -3.74
CA ASN A 97 10.35 -5.69 -3.92
C ASN A 97 9.23 -5.31 -2.94
N TRP A 98 9.30 -4.09 -2.39
CA TRP A 98 8.34 -3.55 -1.43
C TRP A 98 6.89 -3.72 -1.91
N THR A 99 6.56 -3.11 -3.05
CA THR A 99 5.18 -3.11 -3.57
C THR A 99 4.72 -4.52 -3.93
N PHE A 100 5.61 -5.35 -4.48
CA PHE A 100 5.29 -6.74 -4.81
C PHE A 100 4.88 -7.56 -3.58
N GLU A 101 5.70 -7.56 -2.52
CA GLU A 101 5.45 -8.39 -1.34
C GLU A 101 4.20 -7.95 -0.57
N TRP A 102 3.94 -6.64 -0.52
CA TRP A 102 2.73 -6.10 0.10
C TRP A 102 1.46 -6.35 -0.73
N ILE A 103 1.52 -6.22 -2.06
CA ILE A 103 0.41 -6.59 -2.94
C ILE A 103 0.09 -8.07 -2.81
N LYS A 104 1.11 -8.92 -2.72
CA LYS A 104 0.92 -10.37 -2.54
C LYS A 104 0.09 -10.66 -1.28
N LEU A 105 0.39 -10.02 -0.15
CA LEU A 105 -0.40 -10.17 1.07
C LEU A 105 -1.83 -9.64 0.90
N GLY A 106 -2.00 -8.47 0.27
CA GLY A 106 -3.34 -7.91 0.00
C GLY A 106 -4.19 -8.84 -0.88
N MET A 107 -3.60 -9.49 -1.89
CA MET A 107 -4.29 -10.48 -2.72
C MET A 107 -4.64 -11.76 -1.95
N GLU A 108 -3.83 -12.16 -0.98
CA GLU A 108 -4.14 -13.29 -0.09
C GLU A 108 -5.37 -12.99 0.77
N HIS A 109 -5.47 -11.78 1.33
CA HIS A 109 -6.68 -11.30 2.03
C HIS A 109 -7.91 -11.22 1.11
N GLN A 110 -7.78 -10.66 -0.10
CA GLN A 110 -8.89 -10.66 -1.08
C GLN A 110 -9.36 -12.08 -1.41
N ARG A 111 -8.43 -13.04 -1.52
CA ARG A 111 -8.79 -14.44 -1.74
C ARG A 111 -9.55 -15.02 -0.55
N ARG A 112 -9.10 -14.78 0.69
CA ARG A 112 -9.82 -15.21 1.91
C ARG A 112 -11.22 -14.63 1.97
N ALA A 113 -11.39 -13.36 1.62
CA ALA A 113 -12.70 -12.70 1.60
C ALA A 113 -13.73 -13.40 0.68
N ASN A 114 -13.29 -14.06 -0.40
CA ASN A 114 -14.20 -14.77 -1.31
C ASN A 114 -14.84 -16.02 -0.67
N ASP A 115 -14.20 -16.60 0.34
CA ASP A 115 -14.69 -17.77 1.07
C ASP A 115 -15.54 -17.38 2.29
N LEU A 116 -15.63 -16.08 2.60
CA LEU A 116 -16.35 -15.51 3.75
C LEU A 116 -17.61 -14.73 3.31
N LYS A 117 -18.42 -14.31 4.28
CA LYS A 117 -19.65 -13.53 4.06
C LYS A 117 -19.84 -12.45 5.12
N GLY A 118 -20.58 -11.40 4.77
CA GLY A 118 -20.90 -10.30 5.69
C GLY A 118 -19.63 -9.61 6.21
N GLU A 119 -19.61 -9.31 7.51
CA GLU A 119 -18.51 -8.61 8.17
C GLU A 119 -17.16 -9.29 7.99
N ASP A 120 -17.08 -10.62 8.15
CA ASP A 120 -15.80 -11.33 8.06
C ASP A 120 -15.16 -11.15 6.67
N ALA A 121 -15.98 -11.10 5.61
CA ALA A 121 -15.50 -10.81 4.26
C ALA A 121 -15.14 -9.32 4.08
N ALA A 122 -15.87 -8.42 4.72
CA ALA A 122 -15.57 -6.99 4.69
C ALA A 122 -14.24 -6.69 5.38
N ASP A 123 -13.99 -7.30 6.54
CA ASP A 123 -12.75 -7.14 7.33
C ASP A 123 -11.52 -7.63 6.56
N GLU A 124 -11.61 -8.78 5.88
CA GLU A 124 -10.54 -9.24 4.99
C GLU A 124 -10.31 -8.25 3.82
N LEU A 125 -11.37 -7.65 3.26
CA LEU A 125 -11.23 -6.65 2.19
C LEU A 125 -10.67 -5.31 2.67
N PHE A 126 -11.02 -4.86 3.88
CA PHE A 126 -10.41 -3.68 4.48
C PHE A 126 -8.94 -3.93 4.82
N THR A 127 -8.60 -5.13 5.27
CA THR A 127 -7.20 -5.53 5.49
C THR A 127 -6.43 -5.61 4.17
N ALA A 128 -7.05 -6.12 3.10
CA ALA A 128 -6.48 -6.09 1.77
C ALA A 128 -6.23 -4.65 1.28
N SER A 129 -7.19 -3.75 1.49
CA SER A 129 -7.06 -2.32 1.18
C SER A 129 -5.86 -1.70 1.91
N LEU A 130 -5.71 -1.98 3.20
CA LEU A 130 -4.56 -1.52 4.00
C LEU A 130 -3.24 -2.06 3.45
N CYS A 131 -3.17 -3.35 3.11
CA CYS A 131 -1.97 -3.94 2.49
C CYS A 131 -1.60 -3.24 1.18
N PHE A 132 -2.59 -2.95 0.32
CA PHE A 132 -2.37 -2.23 -0.93
C PHE A 132 -1.96 -0.77 -0.71
N SER A 133 -2.50 -0.12 0.31
CA SER A 133 -2.04 1.22 0.70
C SER A 133 -0.57 1.20 1.12
N ILE A 134 -0.20 0.29 2.02
CA ILE A 134 1.19 0.11 2.46
C ILE A 134 2.10 -0.25 1.27
N ALA A 135 1.63 -1.04 0.31
CA ALA A 135 2.37 -1.36 -0.90
C ALA A 135 2.74 -0.12 -1.73
N GLY A 136 1.92 0.94 -1.66
CA GLY A 136 2.16 2.23 -2.30
C GLY A 136 2.88 3.26 -1.44
N TYR A 137 3.01 3.05 -0.13
CA TYR A 137 3.69 3.97 0.79
C TYR A 137 5.14 4.27 0.33
N PRO A 138 5.60 5.55 0.29
CA PRO A 138 4.95 6.77 0.78
C PRO A 138 4.17 7.56 -0.29
N HIS A 139 3.67 6.89 -1.33
CA HIS A 139 2.81 7.43 -2.38
C HIS A 139 3.45 8.55 -3.22
N LEU A 140 4.70 8.34 -3.64
CA LEU A 140 5.36 9.26 -4.57
C LEU A 140 4.58 9.31 -5.89
N LYS A 141 4.18 10.52 -6.31
CA LYS A 141 3.31 10.74 -7.47
C LYS A 141 3.81 10.16 -8.81
N ASN A 142 5.11 9.91 -8.92
CA ASN A 142 5.77 9.38 -10.11
C ASN A 142 6.18 7.90 -9.95
N ASP A 143 5.75 7.24 -8.88
CA ASP A 143 5.94 5.81 -8.68
C ASP A 143 4.80 5.04 -9.34
N ASN A 144 5.11 4.39 -10.45
CA ASN A 144 4.14 3.60 -11.21
C ASN A 144 3.56 2.44 -10.40
N LEU A 145 4.37 1.80 -9.55
CA LEU A 145 3.91 0.68 -8.74
C LEU A 145 3.00 1.17 -7.62
N ALA A 146 3.34 2.29 -6.97
CA ALA A 146 2.51 2.90 -5.95
C ALA A 146 1.16 3.38 -6.49
N LEU A 147 1.12 3.95 -7.69
CA LEU A 147 -0.13 4.38 -8.33
C LEU A 147 -1.08 3.20 -8.58
N GLN A 148 -0.56 2.05 -9.05
CA GLN A 148 -1.37 0.85 -9.22
C GLN A 148 -1.82 0.27 -7.88
N ALA A 149 -0.95 0.28 -6.87
CA ALA A 149 -1.29 -0.14 -5.51
C ALA A 149 -2.42 0.71 -4.92
N GLN A 150 -2.41 2.03 -5.16
CA GLN A 150 -3.49 2.93 -4.75
C GLN A 150 -4.83 2.61 -5.46
N VAL A 151 -4.79 2.19 -6.73
CA VAL A 151 -6.01 1.72 -7.43
C VAL A 151 -6.56 0.45 -6.76
N LEU A 152 -5.69 -0.51 -6.42
CA LEU A 152 -6.08 -1.73 -5.71
C LEU A 152 -6.65 -1.42 -4.32
N ALA A 153 -6.04 -0.49 -3.58
CA ALA A 153 -6.52 -0.07 -2.26
C ALA A 153 -7.95 0.49 -2.34
N ASN A 154 -8.20 1.47 -3.21
CA ASN A 154 -9.54 2.05 -3.37
C ASN A 154 -10.58 1.01 -3.82
N LYS A 155 -10.18 0.07 -4.67
CA LYS A 155 -11.06 -1.01 -5.15
C LYS A 155 -11.43 -1.96 -4.01
N ALA A 156 -10.45 -2.46 -3.27
CA ALA A 156 -10.69 -3.36 -2.12
C ALA A 156 -11.52 -2.66 -1.04
N TYR A 157 -11.29 -1.38 -0.79
CA TYR A 157 -12.09 -0.58 0.14
C TYR A 157 -13.55 -0.48 -0.28
N SER A 158 -13.80 -0.22 -1.57
CA SER A 158 -15.16 -0.17 -2.13
C SER A 158 -15.86 -1.53 -2.05
N GLU A 159 -15.14 -2.61 -2.33
CA GLU A 159 -15.69 -3.98 -2.20
C GLU A 159 -15.99 -4.34 -0.74
N GLY A 160 -15.14 -3.92 0.22
CA GLY A 160 -15.40 -4.11 1.65
C GLY A 160 -16.61 -3.31 2.13
N ALA A 161 -16.74 -2.07 1.65
CA ALA A 161 -17.89 -1.20 1.90
C ALA A 161 -19.23 -1.79 1.43
N GLU A 162 -19.24 -2.59 0.36
CA GLU A 162 -20.44 -3.29 -0.12
C GLU A 162 -20.82 -4.50 0.74
N LYS A 163 -19.88 -5.07 1.50
CA LYS A 163 -20.09 -6.29 2.30
C LYS A 163 -20.39 -6.02 3.77
N THR A 164 -19.96 -4.89 4.30
CA THR A 164 -20.21 -4.52 5.69
C THR A 164 -21.67 -4.14 5.93
N GLN A 165 -22.13 -4.32 7.16
CA GLN A 165 -23.42 -3.90 7.71
C GLN A 165 -23.52 -2.38 7.82
N TYR A 166 -22.38 -1.68 7.84
CA TYR A 166 -22.33 -0.23 7.90
C TYR A 166 -22.61 0.39 6.53
N THR A 167 -23.13 1.61 6.51
CA THR A 167 -23.32 2.34 5.26
C THR A 167 -22.11 3.20 4.97
N ILE A 168 -21.33 2.83 3.97
CA ILE A 168 -20.20 3.64 3.49
C ILE A 168 -20.57 4.18 2.11
N LYS A 169 -20.55 5.51 1.95
CA LYS A 169 -20.86 6.18 0.69
C LYS A 169 -19.70 7.02 0.22
N GLN A 170 -19.23 6.77 -1.00
CA GLN A 170 -18.34 7.71 -1.66
C GLN A 170 -19.16 8.93 -2.12
N ILE A 171 -18.80 10.11 -1.64
CA ILE A 171 -19.43 11.38 -2.01
C ILE A 171 -18.46 12.21 -2.86
N GLU A 172 -19.02 12.90 -3.85
CA GLU A 172 -18.28 13.81 -4.72
C GLU A 172 -18.74 15.24 -4.43
N VAL A 173 -17.84 16.07 -3.93
CA VAL A 173 -18.10 17.48 -3.63
C VAL A 173 -17.45 18.36 -4.71
N PRO A 174 -18.23 19.08 -5.53
CA PRO A 174 -17.67 19.99 -6.54
C PRO A 174 -16.91 21.15 -5.88
N TYR A 175 -15.67 21.38 -6.30
CA TYR A 175 -14.83 22.48 -5.81
C TYR A 175 -13.82 22.93 -6.89
N GLN A 176 -13.79 24.23 -7.21
CA GLN A 176 -12.84 24.82 -8.17
C GLN A 176 -12.70 24.06 -9.51
N LYS A 177 -13.83 23.71 -10.15
CA LYS A 177 -13.89 22.92 -11.41
C LYS A 177 -13.33 21.49 -11.30
N ARG A 178 -13.09 21.02 -10.07
CA ARG A 178 -12.70 19.64 -9.73
C ARG A 178 -13.72 19.03 -8.79
N LYS A 179 -13.52 17.76 -8.45
CA LYS A 179 -14.33 17.03 -7.47
C LYS A 179 -13.42 16.60 -6.32
N ILE A 180 -13.85 16.85 -5.10
CA ILE A 180 -13.27 16.27 -3.89
C ILE A 180 -14.01 14.95 -3.66
N ILE A 181 -13.26 13.85 -3.57
CA ILE A 181 -13.81 12.53 -3.27
C ILE A 181 -13.61 12.27 -1.78
N ALA A 182 -14.69 11.98 -1.07
CA ALA A 182 -14.66 11.62 0.34
C ALA A 182 -15.49 10.35 0.60
N ASN A 183 -15.08 9.55 1.59
CA ASN A 183 -15.87 8.43 2.09
C ASN A 183 -16.67 8.87 3.32
N LEU A 184 -17.99 8.67 3.29
CA LEU A 184 -18.90 8.95 4.39
C LEU A 184 -19.32 7.63 5.05
N HIS A 185 -18.88 7.43 6.29
CA HIS A 185 -19.21 6.25 7.10
C HIS A 185 -20.37 6.54 8.03
N LEU A 186 -21.40 5.69 7.98
CA LEU A 186 -22.62 5.83 8.77
C LEU A 186 -22.92 4.51 9.49
N PRO A 187 -23.05 4.52 10.82
CA PRO A 187 -23.46 3.33 11.55
C PRO A 187 -24.93 2.95 11.30
N ARG A 188 -25.75 3.92 10.88
CA ARG A 188 -27.18 3.76 10.54
C ARG A 188 -27.69 5.01 9.81
N THR A 189 -28.87 4.90 9.20
CA THR A 189 -29.50 5.98 8.40
C THR A 189 -30.91 6.35 8.86
N ASP A 190 -31.28 6.00 10.09
CA ASP A 190 -32.60 6.24 10.68
C ASP A 190 -32.86 7.71 11.04
N LYS A 191 -31.79 8.48 11.26
CA LYS A 191 -31.83 9.90 11.58
C LYS A 191 -30.54 10.60 11.16
N GLN A 192 -30.53 11.92 11.26
CA GLN A 192 -29.30 12.70 11.09
C GLN A 192 -28.35 12.44 12.27
N LEU A 193 -27.10 12.13 11.94
CA LEU A 193 -26.04 11.85 12.92
C LEU A 193 -25.02 12.99 12.93
N PRO A 194 -24.33 13.23 14.07
CA PRO A 194 -23.14 14.08 14.08
C PRO A 194 -22.08 13.48 13.15
N VAL A 195 -21.32 14.35 12.48
CA VAL A 195 -20.25 13.95 11.55
C VAL A 195 -18.94 14.55 12.01
N VAL A 196 -17.87 13.77 11.92
CA VAL A 196 -16.50 14.23 12.12
C VAL A 196 -15.79 14.15 10.76
N MET A 197 -15.10 15.22 10.38
CA MET A 197 -14.23 15.20 9.22
C MET A 197 -12.83 14.79 9.65
N VAL A 198 -12.26 13.78 8.98
CA VAL A 198 -10.95 13.24 9.32
C VAL A 198 -10.04 13.32 8.10
N SER A 199 -8.77 13.68 8.32
CA SER A 199 -7.74 13.67 7.29
C SER A 199 -6.42 13.24 7.92
N ALA A 200 -5.72 12.33 7.24
CA ALA A 200 -4.44 11.81 7.69
C ALA A 200 -3.25 12.69 7.23
N GLY A 201 -2.03 12.18 7.39
CA GLY A 201 -0.81 12.84 6.94
C GLY A 201 -0.60 12.79 5.41
N LEU A 202 0.50 13.39 4.95
CA LEU A 202 0.83 13.54 3.52
C LEU A 202 1.09 12.21 2.79
N ASP A 203 1.45 11.17 3.53
CA ASP A 203 1.86 9.86 3.02
C ASP A 203 0.91 8.74 3.47
N SER A 204 -0.36 9.09 3.70
CA SER A 204 -1.44 8.15 4.00
C SER A 204 -2.61 8.38 3.04
N LEU A 205 -3.40 7.35 2.81
CA LEU A 205 -4.65 7.46 2.06
C LEU A 205 -5.84 7.68 2.99
N GLN A 206 -6.91 8.31 2.49
CA GLN A 206 -8.14 8.48 3.28
C GLN A 206 -8.81 7.15 3.67
N THR A 207 -8.47 6.07 2.97
CA THR A 207 -8.95 4.70 3.19
C THR A 207 -8.17 3.97 4.29
N ASP A 208 -7.14 4.59 4.86
CA ASP A 208 -6.33 4.00 5.93
C ASP A 208 -6.88 4.31 7.34
N MET A 209 -8.05 4.95 7.39
CA MET A 209 -8.74 5.39 8.60
C MET A 209 -10.17 4.85 8.70
#